data_AF-A0A5M4B9C5-F1
#
_entry.id   AF-A0A5M4B9C5-F1
#
_cell.length_a   1.000
_cell.length_b   1.000
_cell.length_c   1.000
_cell.angle_alpha   90.00
_cell.angle_beta   90.00
_cell.angle_gamma   90.00
#
_symmetry.space_group_name_H-M   'P 1'
#
loop_
_entity.id
_entity.type
_entity.pdbx_description
1 polymer ?
#
loop_
_entity_poly.entity_id
_entity_poly.type
_entity_poly.pdbx_seq_one_letter_code
_entity_poly.pdbx_strand_id
1 'polypeptide(L)'
;MFTFRMEPQVITMHKPGQMVVQENCIRCHSELNSVVGMGNVTAQMAHADQGKLCWECHTDVPHGNVRGLNSAPNARVPLASEPVPDWLKNMVKNQQKGK
;
A
#
# COMPACT_ATOMS: atom_id res chain seq x y z
N MET A 1 8.06 -16.66 5.90
CA MET A 1 7.54 -17.00 7.25
C MET A 1 8.13 -16.00 8.24
N PHE A 2 7.33 -15.07 8.76
CA PHE A 2 7.82 -13.93 9.55
C PHE A 2 8.38 -14.29 10.93
N THR A 3 7.83 -15.31 11.59
CA THR A 3 8.26 -15.74 12.94
C THR A 3 9.74 -16.13 13.01
N PHE A 4 10.26 -16.74 11.94
CA PHE A 4 11.65 -17.16 11.84
C PHE A 4 12.54 -16.17 11.07
N ARG A 5 12.05 -14.95 10.80
CA ARG A 5 12.74 -13.95 9.95
C ARG A 5 13.15 -14.49 8.57
N MET A 6 12.35 -15.41 8.02
CA MET A 6 12.56 -15.99 6.69
C MET A 6 11.80 -15.23 5.61
N GLU A 7 11.26 -14.05 5.90
CA GLU A 7 10.74 -13.14 4.89
C GLU A 7 11.87 -12.66 3.96
N PRO A 8 11.56 -12.46 2.68
CA PRO A 8 12.50 -11.83 1.78
C PRO A 8 12.84 -10.42 2.28
N GLN A 9 14.11 -10.02 2.13
CA GLN A 9 14.59 -8.67 2.44
C GLN A 9 13.81 -7.58 1.68
N VAL A 10 13.28 -7.94 0.51
CA VAL A 10 12.44 -7.10 -0.33
C VAL A 10 11.03 -7.69 -0.39
N ILE A 11 10.08 -6.99 0.21
CA ILE A 11 8.65 -7.32 0.11
C ILE A 11 8.07 -6.54 -1.08
N THR A 12 7.50 -7.27 -2.05
CA THR A 12 6.87 -6.69 -3.24
C THR A 12 5.35 -6.74 -3.14
N MET A 13 4.70 -5.76 -3.76
CA MET A 13 3.26 -5.64 -3.73
C MET A 13 2.61 -6.63 -4.70
N HIS A 14 1.70 -7.46 -4.20
CA HIS A 14 0.87 -8.31 -5.06
C HIS A 14 -0.15 -7.48 -5.85
N LYS A 15 -0.69 -8.04 -6.94
CA LYS A 15 -1.65 -7.37 -7.83
C LYS A 15 -2.79 -6.65 -7.08
N PRO A 16 -3.47 -7.24 -6.07
CA PRO A 16 -4.51 -6.52 -5.34
C PRO A 16 -4.02 -5.28 -4.61
N GLY A 17 -2.81 -5.34 -4.03
CA GLY A 17 -2.21 -4.17 -3.40
C GLY A 17 -1.90 -3.07 -4.41
N GLN A 18 -1.37 -3.44 -5.59
CA GLN A 18 -1.03 -2.47 -6.64
C GLN A 18 -2.26 -1.69 -7.09
N MET A 19 -3.40 -2.38 -7.18
CA MET A 19 -4.69 -1.76 -7.52
C MET A 19 -5.08 -0.69 -6.50
N VAL A 20 -5.01 -1.03 -5.21
CA VAL A 20 -5.37 -0.10 -4.12
C VAL A 20 -4.41 1.09 -4.06
N VAL A 21 -3.12 0.86 -4.24
CA VAL A 21 -2.12 1.94 -4.18
C VAL A 21 -2.25 2.88 -5.37
N GLN A 22 -2.43 2.36 -6.59
CA GLN A 22 -2.65 3.18 -7.78
C GLN A 22 -3.92 4.04 -7.63
N GLU A 23 -5.02 3.45 -7.16
CA GLU A 23 -6.27 4.18 -6.91
C GLU A 23 -6.07 5.29 -5.87
N ASN A 24 -5.30 5.03 -4.82
CA ASN A 24 -4.98 6.05 -3.82
C ASN A 24 -4.13 7.18 -4.40
N CYS A 25 -3.15 6.88 -5.27
CA CYS A 25 -2.38 7.89 -5.98
C CYS A 25 -3.30 8.79 -6.82
N ILE A 26 -4.17 8.19 -7.64
CA ILE A 26 -5.10 8.92 -8.51
C ILE A 26 -6.06 9.77 -7.69
N ARG A 27 -6.64 9.21 -6.62
CA ARG A 27 -7.61 9.91 -5.76
C ARG A 27 -7.00 11.14 -5.09
N CYS A 28 -5.82 11.01 -4.48
CA CYS A 28 -5.17 12.11 -3.77
C CYS A 28 -4.58 13.16 -4.73
N HIS A 29 -4.21 12.79 -5.95
CA HIS A 29 -3.62 13.69 -6.95
C HIS A 29 -4.57 14.02 -8.11
N SER A 30 -5.88 13.86 -7.91
CA SER A 30 -6.90 13.95 -8.96
C SER A 30 -6.90 15.30 -9.68
N GLU A 31 -6.75 16.40 -8.95
CA GLU A 31 -6.68 17.75 -9.53
C GLU A 31 -5.49 17.91 -10.47
N LEU A 32 -4.27 17.60 -10.01
CA LEU A 32 -3.05 17.67 -10.83
C LEU A 32 -3.16 16.76 -12.06
N ASN A 33 -3.65 15.53 -11.85
CA ASN A 33 -3.85 14.55 -12.89
C ASN A 33 -4.87 14.98 -13.95
N SER A 34 -5.88 15.76 -13.59
CA SER A 34 -6.87 16.30 -14.52
C SER A 34 -6.26 17.32 -15.50
N VAL A 35 -5.27 18.09 -15.03
CA VAL A 35 -4.61 19.15 -15.81
C VAL A 35 -3.64 18.57 -16.84
N VAL A 36 -2.93 17.49 -16.48
CA VAL A 36 -1.88 16.88 -17.32
C VAL A 36 -2.36 15.69 -18.15
N GLY A 37 -3.64 15.29 -18.02
CA GLY A 37 -4.24 14.18 -18.77
C GLY A 37 -3.74 12.77 -18.38
N MET A 38 -2.95 12.63 -17.31
CA MET A 38 -2.46 11.33 -16.82
C MET A 38 -3.40 10.64 -15.83
N GLY A 39 -4.48 11.29 -15.40
CA GLY A 39 -5.42 10.75 -14.39
C GLY A 39 -6.20 9.50 -14.77
N ASN A 40 -6.09 9.03 -16.01
CA ASN A 40 -6.92 7.96 -16.55
C ASN A 40 -6.23 6.59 -16.54
N VAL A 41 -4.94 6.50 -16.19
CA VAL A 41 -4.24 5.20 -16.18
C VAL A 41 -4.57 4.44 -14.90
N THR A 42 -5.57 3.58 -14.98
CA THR A 42 -5.92 2.64 -13.91
C THR A 42 -4.89 1.52 -13.79
N ALA A 43 -4.85 0.83 -12.64
CA ALA A 43 -3.95 -0.31 -12.46
C ALA A 43 -4.24 -1.45 -13.44
N GLN A 44 -5.51 -1.67 -13.80
CA GLN A 44 -5.94 -2.67 -14.77
C GLN A 44 -5.40 -2.36 -16.17
N MET A 45 -5.45 -1.08 -16.59
CA MET A 45 -4.86 -0.65 -17.85
C MET A 45 -3.35 -0.87 -17.86
N ALA A 46 -2.66 -0.49 -16.79
CA ALA A 46 -1.22 -0.72 -16.67
C ALA A 46 -0.87 -2.23 -16.69
N HIS A 47 -1.67 -3.08 -16.06
CA HIS A 47 -1.49 -4.55 -16.12
C HIS A 47 -1.78 -5.16 -17.50
N ALA A 48 -2.48 -4.42 -18.36
CA ALA A 48 -2.74 -4.76 -19.76
C ALA A 48 -1.78 -4.05 -20.73
N ASP A 49 -0.65 -3.51 -20.24
CA ASP A 49 0.36 -2.75 -21.00
C ASP A 49 -0.18 -1.47 -21.67
N GLN A 50 -1.31 -0.93 -21.19
CA GLN A 50 -1.95 0.30 -21.69
C GLN A 50 -1.60 1.53 -20.83
N GLY A 51 -0.39 1.58 -20.29
CA GLY A 51 0.08 2.69 -19.48
C GLY A 51 1.13 2.26 -18.47
N LYS A 52 1.53 3.20 -17.59
CA LYS A 52 2.48 2.97 -16.50
C LYS A 52 1.85 3.32 -15.16
N LEU A 53 2.22 2.57 -14.13
CA LEU A 53 1.82 2.86 -12.75
C LEU A 53 2.57 4.10 -12.24
N CYS A 54 1.97 4.83 -11.30
CA CYS A 54 2.54 6.11 -10.84
C CYS A 54 4.00 5.97 -10.37
N TRP A 55 4.31 4.91 -9.63
CA TRP A 55 5.64 4.66 -9.06
C TRP A 55 6.65 4.04 -10.03
N GLU A 56 6.27 3.75 -11.28
CA GLU A 56 7.23 3.37 -12.33
C GLU A 56 8.00 4.57 -12.85
N CYS A 57 7.40 5.76 -12.80
CA CYS A 57 8.07 7.04 -13.06
C CYS A 57 8.47 7.73 -11.76
N HIS A 58 7.61 7.73 -10.74
CA HIS A 58 7.92 8.27 -9.42
C HIS A 58 8.70 7.25 -8.58
N THR A 59 9.91 6.90 -9.01
CA THR A 59 10.70 5.80 -8.43
C THR A 59 11.06 5.98 -6.96
N ASP A 60 11.03 7.22 -6.48
CA ASP A 60 11.40 7.63 -5.13
C ASP A 60 10.25 7.54 -4.13
N VAL A 61 8.99 7.37 -4.60
CA VAL A 61 7.90 7.09 -3.67
C VAL A 61 8.07 5.69 -3.08
N PRO A 62 7.59 5.45 -1.85
CA PRO A 62 7.52 4.11 -1.30
C PRO A 62 6.85 3.16 -2.29
N HIS A 63 7.42 1.96 -2.46
CA HIS A 63 6.99 0.92 -3.41
C HIS A 63 7.44 1.09 -4.87
N GLY A 64 8.16 2.17 -5.20
CA GLY A 64 8.94 2.33 -6.44
C GLY A 64 10.21 1.48 -6.47
N ASN A 65 11.37 2.09 -6.72
CA ASN A 65 12.67 1.42 -6.65
C ASN A 65 13.20 1.29 -5.21
N VAL A 66 12.63 2.06 -4.27
CA VAL A 66 12.95 1.96 -2.84
C VAL A 66 12.29 0.71 -2.27
N ARG A 67 13.04 -0.39 -2.25
CA ARG A 67 12.57 -1.71 -1.82
C ARG A 67 13.57 -2.31 -0.84
N GLY A 68 13.24 -2.30 0.45
CA GLY A 68 14.07 -2.90 1.50
C GLY A 68 13.70 -2.40 2.89
N LEU A 69 13.84 -3.27 3.90
CA LEU A 69 13.58 -2.95 5.32
C LEU A 69 14.40 -1.75 5.81
N ASN A 70 15.60 -1.56 5.28
CA ASN A 70 16.48 -0.43 5.61
C ASN A 70 16.30 0.79 4.69
N SER A 71 15.58 0.63 3.58
CA SER A 71 15.53 1.62 2.49
C SER A 71 14.38 2.61 2.64
N ALA A 72 13.38 2.30 3.47
CA ALA A 72 12.26 3.19 3.79
C ALA A 72 12.20 3.56 5.29
N PRO A 73 13.26 4.16 5.87
CA PRO A 73 13.32 4.45 7.31
C PRO A 73 12.28 5.50 7.75
N ASN A 74 11.78 6.31 6.81
CA ASN A 74 10.89 7.46 7.06
C ASN A 74 9.49 7.29 6.46
N ALA A 75 9.02 6.05 6.26
CA ALA A 75 7.65 5.83 5.83
C ALA A 75 6.69 6.43 6.90
N ARG A 76 6.12 7.61 6.59
CA ARG A 76 5.08 8.24 7.42
C ARG A 76 3.77 7.48 7.21
N VAL A 77 3.72 6.28 7.78
CA VAL A 77 2.48 5.54 7.92
C VAL A 77 1.69 6.24 9.02
N PRO A 78 0.42 6.63 8.81
CA PRO A 78 -0.43 7.04 9.90
C PRO A 78 -0.47 5.89 10.90
N LEU A 79 0.17 6.07 12.05
CA LEU A 79 0.01 5.14 13.15
C LEU A 79 -1.45 5.25 13.54
N ALA A 80 -2.19 4.16 13.38
CA ALA A 80 -3.51 4.08 13.98
C ALA A 80 -3.37 4.44 15.45
N SER A 81 -4.29 5.23 15.98
CA SER A 81 -4.31 5.61 17.40
C SER A 81 -4.26 4.39 18.32
N GLU A 82 -4.72 3.25 17.80
CA GLU A 82 -4.80 1.97 18.47
C GLU A 82 -4.16 0.88 17.58
N PRO A 83 -3.18 0.12 18.08
CA PRO A 83 -2.50 -0.93 17.30
C PRO A 83 -3.41 -2.14 17.01
N VAL A 84 -4.57 -2.21 17.68
CA VAL A 84 -5.50 -3.34 17.59
C VAL A 84 -6.87 -2.83 17.09
N PRO A 85 -7.37 -3.34 15.95
CA PRO A 85 -8.71 -3.02 15.45
C PRO A 85 -9.83 -3.39 16.43
N ASP A 86 -10.92 -2.64 16.42
CA ASP A 86 -12.04 -2.82 17.36
C ASP A 86 -12.70 -4.20 17.26
N TRP A 87 -12.80 -4.77 16.05
CA TRP A 87 -13.36 -6.10 15.87
C TRP A 87 -12.57 -7.18 16.63
N LEU A 88 -11.24 -7.05 16.68
CA LEU A 88 -10.36 -7.99 17.37
C LEU A 88 -10.45 -7.80 18.89
N LYS A 89 -10.53 -6.54 19.37
CA LYS A 89 -10.78 -6.25 20.79
C LYS A 89 -12.11 -6.84 21.27
N ASN A 90 -13.15 -6.69 20.46
CA ASN A 90 -14.49 -7.19 20.79
C ASN A 90 -14.52 -8.71 20.83
N MET A 91 -13.81 -9.39 19.92
CA MET A 91 -13.67 -10.84 19.93
C MET A 91 -13.02 -11.35 21.23
N VAL A 92 -11.91 -10.74 21.66
CA VAL A 92 -11.21 -11.11 22.92
C VAL A 92 -12.08 -10.83 24.14
N LYS A 93 -12.73 -9.65 24.21
CA LYS A 93 -13.65 -9.31 25.31
C LYS A 93 -14.82 -10.29 25.42
N ASN A 94 -15.39 -10.71 24.29
CA ASN A 94 -16.52 -11.64 24.28
C ASN A 94 -16.10 -13.06 24.68
N GLN A 95 -14.89 -13.50 24.34
CA GLN A 95 -14.33 -14.77 24.81
C GLN A 95 -14.10 -14.78 26.33
N GLN A 96 -13.70 -13.66 26.92
CA GLN A 96 -13.52 -13.54 28.38
C GLN A 96 -14.84 -13.51 29.16
N LYS A 97 -15.93 -13.04 28.54
CA LYS A 97 -17.27 -13.02 29.14
C LYS A 97 -18.02 -14.35 29.07
N GLY A 98 -17.57 -15.27 28.20
CA GLY A 98 -18.14 -16.62 28.05
C GLY A 98 -17.47 -17.70 28.90
N LYS A 99 -16.52 -17.32 29.76
CA LYS A 99 -15.97 -18.12 30.86
C LYS A 99 -16.52 -17.58 32.18
#